data_AF-A0A0D3CU65-F1
#
_entry.id   AF-A0A0D3CU65-F1
#
_cell.length_a   1.000
_cell.length_b   1.000
_cell.length_c   1.000
_cell.angle_alpha   90.00
_cell.angle_beta   90.00
_cell.angle_gamma   90.00
#
_symmetry.space_group_name_H-M   'P 1'
#
loop_
_entity.id
_entity.type
_entity.pdbx_description
1 polymer ?
#
loop_
_entity_poly.entity_id
_entity_poly.type
_entity_poly.pdbx_seq_one_letter_code
_entity_poly.pdbx_strand_id
1 'polypeptide(L)'
;MATMSKSQRTKPSPGSRRLVLLLIVFAFILLLSSVISTGKLGLPYQQTLIDYFATSPRGKRHHSLADKYLYWGSRIDCPGKNCETCAGLGHQESSLRCALEEALFLNRTFVMPSGMCINPIHNKKGILDRSDDKATEEGWVGSSCAMDSLYDIDLISEKIPVILDDSKTWHLVLSTSMKLGGRGIAHVYGVTRHRLTESHYSNLLIINRTASPLAWFVECKDRGNRSSVMLPYSFLPNMAAPILRNAAEKIKAQLGDYDAIHVRRGDKLKTRKDRFGVERIQFPHLDRDTRPEFILRRIEKKIPHGRTLFIGSNERTPGFFSPLAVRYKLAYSSNFSEVMDPIIKNNYQLFMVERLVMMGAKTFFKTFKEYETDLTLTDDPKKNKNWEIPVYTMEDERKESVS
;
A
#
# COMPACT_ATOMS: atom_id res chain seq x y z
N MET A 1 19.19 25.47 -91.63
CA MET A 1 19.62 26.80 -91.16
C MET A 1 18.68 27.26 -90.06
N ALA A 2 19.24 27.86 -89.00
CA ALA A 2 18.61 28.48 -87.84
C ALA A 2 17.82 27.57 -86.87
N THR A 3 18.54 27.05 -85.87
CA THR A 3 18.00 26.44 -84.64
C THR A 3 17.69 27.51 -83.60
N MET A 4 16.48 27.44 -83.03
CA MET A 4 16.01 28.32 -81.95
C MET A 4 16.38 27.80 -80.55
N SER A 5 16.75 28.77 -79.71
CA SER A 5 16.89 28.82 -78.25
C SER A 5 16.16 27.77 -77.38
N LYS A 6 16.88 27.21 -76.40
CA LYS A 6 16.33 26.79 -75.11
C LYS A 6 17.24 27.23 -73.95
N SER A 7 16.67 28.08 -73.08
CA SER A 7 17.27 28.60 -71.84
C SER A 7 17.46 27.49 -70.79
N GLN A 8 18.69 27.32 -70.29
CA GLN A 8 19.01 26.44 -69.15
C GLN A 8 18.83 27.18 -67.82
N ARG A 9 18.01 26.61 -66.94
CA ARG A 9 17.82 27.00 -65.53
C ARG A 9 19.09 26.71 -64.72
N THR A 10 19.58 27.71 -63.99
CA THR A 10 20.58 27.58 -62.91
C THR A 10 19.99 26.87 -61.69
N LYS A 11 20.68 25.84 -61.18
CA LYS A 11 20.35 25.12 -59.92
C LYS A 11 20.73 25.99 -58.70
N PRO A 12 19.92 26.05 -57.63
CA PRO A 12 20.31 26.72 -56.40
C PRO A 12 21.33 25.89 -55.60
N SER A 13 22.29 26.56 -54.99
CA SER A 13 23.43 25.97 -54.26
C SER A 13 23.02 25.33 -52.92
N PRO A 14 23.83 24.41 -52.35
CA PRO A 14 23.46 23.64 -51.16
C PRO A 14 23.44 24.43 -49.84
N GLY A 15 23.88 25.69 -49.85
CA GLY A 15 24.05 26.51 -48.65
C GLY A 15 22.74 27.00 -48.03
N SER A 16 21.72 27.33 -48.84
CA SER A 16 20.48 27.90 -48.30
C SER A 16 19.61 26.86 -47.57
N ARG A 17 19.69 25.59 -47.97
CA ARG A 17 18.98 24.49 -47.28
C ARG A 17 19.50 24.27 -45.86
N ARG A 18 20.81 24.42 -45.62
CA ARG A 18 21.39 24.25 -44.28
C ARG A 18 21.00 25.39 -43.33
N LEU A 19 20.94 26.62 -43.84
CA LEU A 19 20.49 27.77 -43.06
C LEU A 19 19.00 27.66 -42.69
N VAL A 20 18.16 27.22 -43.63
CA VAL A 20 16.74 26.97 -43.38
C VAL A 20 16.55 25.84 -42.36
N LEU A 21 17.32 24.75 -42.44
CA LEU A 21 17.29 23.68 -41.45
C LEU A 21 17.71 24.15 -40.06
N LEU A 22 18.76 24.97 -39.95
CA LEU A 22 19.20 25.53 -38.67
C LEU A 22 18.15 26.45 -38.05
N LEU A 23 17.49 27.29 -38.86
CA LEU A 23 16.40 28.15 -38.40
C LEU A 23 15.17 27.34 -37.95
N ILE A 24 14.84 26.24 -38.63
CA ILE A 24 13.77 25.33 -38.22
C ILE A 24 14.10 24.62 -36.90
N VAL A 25 15.34 24.14 -36.74
CA VAL A 25 15.78 23.49 -35.49
C VAL A 25 15.78 24.49 -34.33
N PHE A 26 16.24 25.72 -34.56
CA PHE A 26 16.23 26.77 -33.54
C PHE A 26 14.80 27.18 -33.14
N ALA A 27 13.89 27.29 -34.10
CA ALA A 27 12.46 27.51 -33.83
C ALA A 27 11.83 26.35 -33.05
N PHE A 28 12.21 25.10 -33.34
CA PHE A 28 11.78 23.92 -32.59
C PHE A 28 12.30 23.93 -31.15
N ILE A 29 13.56 24.31 -30.93
CA ILE A 29 14.16 24.40 -29.58
C ILE A 29 13.46 25.50 -28.77
N LEU A 30 13.13 26.65 -29.38
CA LEU A 30 12.39 27.73 -28.73
C LEU A 30 10.93 27.35 -28.42
N LEU A 31 10.29 26.56 -29.30
CA LEU A 31 8.96 25.99 -29.01
C LEU A 31 9.04 24.99 -27.86
N LEU A 32 10.02 24.10 -27.85
CA LEU A 32 10.26 23.14 -26.76
C LEU A 32 10.55 23.84 -25.42
N SER A 33 11.35 24.91 -25.40
CA SER A 33 11.63 25.66 -24.17
C SER A 33 10.41 26.44 -23.68
N SER A 34 9.56 26.96 -24.58
CA SER A 34 8.29 27.58 -24.20
C SER A 34 7.30 26.57 -23.58
N VAL A 35 7.25 25.33 -24.11
CA VAL A 35 6.41 24.25 -23.58
C VAL A 35 6.88 23.78 -22.19
N ILE A 36 8.20 23.80 -21.93
CA ILE A 36 8.78 23.48 -20.62
C ILE A 36 8.58 24.64 -19.62
N SER A 37 8.63 25.89 -20.07
CA SER A 37 8.41 27.08 -19.22
C SER A 37 6.94 27.33 -18.88
N THR A 38 5.99 26.83 -19.67
CA THR A 38 4.56 26.80 -19.35
C THR A 38 4.12 25.41 -18.89
N GLY A 39 4.78 24.84 -17.88
CA GLY A 39 4.22 23.84 -16.97
C GLY A 39 3.53 22.60 -17.59
N LYS A 40 3.86 22.20 -18.82
CA LYS A 40 3.22 21.07 -19.50
C LYS A 40 4.27 20.13 -20.09
N LEU A 41 5.12 19.57 -19.22
CA LEU A 41 5.73 18.25 -19.44
C LEU A 41 6.23 17.69 -18.10
N GLY A 42 5.32 17.53 -17.14
CA GLY A 42 5.51 16.69 -15.96
C GLY A 42 5.20 15.24 -16.32
N LEU A 43 6.09 14.32 -15.93
CA LEU A 43 5.99 12.87 -16.09
C LEU A 43 4.56 12.32 -15.81
N PRO A 44 3.96 11.49 -16.69
CA PRO A 44 2.54 11.14 -16.62
C PRO A 44 2.21 9.95 -15.69
N TYR A 45 2.91 9.79 -14.56
CA TYR A 45 2.66 8.65 -13.66
C TYR A 45 1.83 8.97 -12.41
N GLN A 46 1.68 10.24 -12.03
CA GLN A 46 0.93 10.62 -10.81
C GLN A 46 -0.47 11.20 -11.07
N GLN A 47 -0.77 11.70 -12.27
CA GLN A 47 -2.09 12.30 -12.57
C GLN A 47 -3.17 11.27 -12.98
N THR A 48 -2.78 10.08 -13.48
CA THR A 48 -3.73 9.11 -14.07
C THR A 48 -4.57 8.35 -13.05
N LEU A 49 -4.17 8.27 -11.79
CA LEU A 49 -4.98 7.61 -10.76
C LEU A 49 -6.11 8.50 -10.27
N ILE A 50 -5.88 9.81 -10.10
CA ILE A 50 -6.89 10.74 -9.56
C ILE A 50 -8.01 10.96 -10.57
N ASP A 51 -7.70 11.12 -11.86
CA ASP A 51 -8.72 11.30 -12.91
C ASP A 51 -9.50 10.00 -13.19
N TYR A 52 -8.86 8.83 -13.05
CA TYR A 52 -9.54 7.53 -13.10
C TYR A 52 -10.54 7.36 -11.94
N PHE A 53 -10.17 7.78 -10.73
CA PHE A 53 -11.08 7.73 -9.58
C PHE A 53 -12.19 8.80 -9.60
N ALA A 54 -11.99 9.91 -10.29
CA ALA A 54 -12.95 11.01 -10.36
C ALA A 54 -14.05 10.81 -11.41
N THR A 55 -13.86 9.93 -12.40
CA THR A 55 -14.77 9.83 -13.57
C THR A 55 -15.37 8.44 -13.84
N SER A 56 -15.14 7.42 -13.00
CA SER A 56 -15.78 6.10 -13.19
C SER A 56 -17.30 6.22 -13.00
N PRO A 57 -18.11 5.97 -14.06
CA PRO A 57 -19.56 5.95 -13.93
C PRO A 57 -19.93 4.67 -13.18
N ARG A 58 -20.12 4.78 -11.87
CA ARG A 58 -20.39 3.67 -10.95
C ARG A 58 -21.76 3.03 -11.23
N GLY A 59 -21.84 2.24 -12.31
CA GLY A 59 -22.91 1.29 -12.52
C GLY A 59 -22.64 0.08 -11.62
N LYS A 60 -23.53 -0.18 -10.64
CA LYS A 60 -23.50 -1.45 -9.90
C LYS A 60 -23.54 -2.58 -10.91
N ARG A 61 -22.49 -3.42 -10.94
CA ARG A 61 -22.45 -4.60 -11.81
C ARG A 61 -23.68 -5.44 -11.51
N HIS A 62 -24.54 -5.62 -12.51
CA HIS A 62 -25.67 -6.54 -12.39
C HIS A 62 -25.13 -7.97 -12.40
N HIS A 63 -25.25 -8.66 -11.27
CA HIS A 63 -24.89 -10.06 -11.17
C HIS A 63 -25.84 -10.92 -11.99
N SER A 64 -25.27 -11.78 -12.82
CA SER A 64 -26.04 -12.67 -13.70
C SER A 64 -26.15 -14.06 -13.08
N LEU A 65 -27.14 -14.85 -13.51
CA LEU A 65 -27.25 -16.27 -13.15
C LEU A 65 -26.09 -17.13 -13.68
N ALA A 66 -25.28 -16.59 -14.60
CA ALA A 66 -24.07 -17.25 -15.09
C ALA A 66 -22.84 -16.99 -14.19
N ASP A 67 -22.94 -16.06 -13.25
CA ASP A 67 -21.84 -15.75 -12.34
C ASP A 67 -21.56 -16.94 -11.43
N LYS A 68 -20.28 -17.25 -11.29
CA LYS A 68 -19.78 -18.31 -10.42
C LYS A 68 -19.02 -17.68 -9.26
N TYR A 69 -19.10 -18.30 -8.09
CA TYR A 69 -18.66 -17.70 -6.83
C TYR A 69 -17.52 -18.48 -6.20
N LEU A 70 -16.65 -17.75 -5.52
CA LEU A 70 -15.57 -18.27 -4.69
C LEU A 70 -15.77 -17.73 -3.27
N TYR A 71 -16.03 -18.62 -2.32
CA TYR A 71 -16.26 -18.28 -0.92
C TYR A 71 -15.16 -18.86 -0.05
N TRP A 72 -14.51 -18.01 0.75
CA TRP A 72 -13.38 -18.41 1.58
C TRP A 72 -13.72 -18.51 3.07
N GLY A 73 -14.88 -18.01 3.49
CA GLY A 73 -15.31 -17.97 4.87
C GLY A 73 -15.73 -16.57 5.30
N SER A 74 -16.28 -16.46 6.51
CA SER A 74 -16.80 -15.21 7.07
C SER A 74 -15.74 -14.34 7.75
N ARG A 75 -14.45 -14.72 7.69
CA ARG A 75 -13.34 -13.96 8.26
C ARG A 75 -12.09 -14.11 7.40
N ILE A 76 -11.39 -13.00 7.16
CA ILE A 76 -10.22 -12.91 6.28
C ILE A 76 -9.07 -13.85 6.67
N ASP A 77 -8.90 -14.15 7.96
CA ASP A 77 -7.84 -15.04 8.44
C ASP A 77 -8.36 -16.46 8.79
N CYS A 78 -9.57 -16.81 8.34
CA CYS A 78 -10.19 -18.11 8.54
C CYS A 78 -10.57 -18.84 7.25
N PRO A 79 -10.23 -20.12 7.09
CA PRO A 79 -9.75 -21.02 8.14
C PRO A 79 -8.24 -20.86 8.43
N GLY A 80 -7.73 -21.24 9.62
CA GLY A 80 -6.30 -21.15 9.94
C GLY A 80 -5.95 -20.78 11.39
N LYS A 81 -4.64 -20.62 11.68
CA LYS A 81 -4.10 -20.33 13.03
C LYS A 81 -4.66 -19.07 13.71
N ASN A 82 -5.16 -18.14 12.90
CA ASN A 82 -5.70 -16.85 13.35
C ASN A 82 -7.23 -16.84 13.24
N CYS A 83 -7.90 -17.99 13.38
CA CYS A 83 -9.36 -18.01 13.41
C CYS A 83 -9.95 -17.51 14.73
N GLU A 84 -9.28 -17.88 15.82
CA GLU A 84 -9.67 -17.55 17.19
C GLU A 84 -9.13 -16.19 17.62
N THR A 85 -8.08 -15.69 16.96
CA THR A 85 -7.42 -14.41 17.27
C THR A 85 -7.26 -13.57 16.02
N CYS A 86 -7.30 -12.25 16.15
CA CYS A 86 -7.25 -11.38 14.99
C CYS A 86 -5.82 -10.94 14.68
N ALA A 87 -5.36 -11.08 13.44
CA ALA A 87 -4.04 -10.58 13.05
C ALA A 87 -4.07 -9.05 12.85
N GLY A 88 -2.90 -8.42 12.75
CA GLY A 88 -2.82 -7.00 12.37
C GLY A 88 -3.27 -6.76 10.92
N LEU A 89 -3.69 -5.53 10.61
CA LEU A 89 -4.24 -5.16 9.29
C LEU A 89 -3.35 -5.60 8.11
N GLY A 90 -2.04 -5.39 8.18
CA GLY A 90 -1.14 -5.80 7.09
C GLY A 90 -1.09 -7.32 6.85
N HIS A 91 -1.38 -8.14 7.86
CA HIS A 91 -1.53 -9.59 7.69
C HIS A 91 -2.87 -9.91 7.02
N GLN A 92 -3.96 -9.33 7.51
CA GLN A 92 -5.29 -9.49 6.94
C GLN A 92 -5.33 -9.00 5.48
N GLU A 93 -4.69 -7.88 5.14
CA GLU A 93 -4.49 -7.42 3.75
C GLU A 93 -3.79 -8.48 2.89
N SER A 94 -2.79 -9.18 3.45
CA SER A 94 -2.10 -10.25 2.73
C SER A 94 -2.99 -11.47 2.48
N SER A 95 -3.90 -11.79 3.40
CA SER A 95 -4.90 -12.85 3.27
C SER A 95 -5.97 -12.47 2.24
N LEU A 96 -6.53 -11.25 2.37
CA LEU A 96 -7.56 -10.73 1.48
C LEU A 96 -7.05 -10.63 0.04
N ARG A 97 -5.84 -10.11 -0.17
CA ARG A 97 -5.27 -10.03 -1.52
C ARG A 97 -5.14 -11.41 -2.15
N CYS A 98 -4.72 -12.42 -1.40
CA CYS A 98 -4.62 -13.78 -1.91
C CYS A 98 -6.00 -14.34 -2.32
N ALA A 99 -7.04 -14.14 -1.49
CA ALA A 99 -8.39 -14.56 -1.85
C ALA A 99 -8.89 -13.87 -3.14
N LEU A 100 -8.59 -12.57 -3.31
CA LEU A 100 -8.88 -11.82 -4.54
C LEU A 100 -8.07 -12.33 -5.75
N GLU A 101 -6.80 -12.68 -5.57
CA GLU A 101 -5.98 -13.26 -6.63
C GLU A 101 -6.50 -14.62 -7.10
N GLU A 102 -6.98 -15.47 -6.19
CA GLU A 102 -7.59 -16.74 -6.59
C GLU A 102 -8.93 -16.54 -7.30
N ALA A 103 -9.76 -15.60 -6.84
CA ALA A 103 -11.00 -15.25 -7.53
C ALA A 103 -10.72 -14.73 -8.95
N LEU A 104 -9.71 -13.88 -9.10
CA LEU A 104 -9.23 -13.39 -10.38
C LEU A 104 -8.70 -14.54 -11.27
N PHE A 105 -7.92 -15.45 -10.70
CA PHE A 105 -7.37 -16.61 -11.42
C PHE A 105 -8.47 -17.56 -11.92
N LEU A 106 -9.50 -17.80 -11.11
CA LEU A 106 -10.61 -18.69 -11.44
C LEU A 106 -11.73 -18.01 -12.25
N ASN A 107 -11.62 -16.70 -12.50
CA ASN A 107 -12.66 -15.87 -13.10
C ASN A 107 -14.01 -16.02 -12.38
N ARG A 108 -13.99 -15.86 -11.06
CA ARG A 108 -15.16 -15.98 -10.17
C ARG A 108 -15.39 -14.70 -9.40
N THR A 109 -16.65 -14.46 -9.05
CA THR A 109 -17.02 -13.41 -8.08
C THR A 109 -16.55 -13.84 -6.69
N PHE A 110 -15.74 -13.02 -6.05
CA PHE A 110 -15.30 -13.26 -4.69
C PHE A 110 -16.42 -12.88 -3.71
N VAL A 111 -16.75 -13.80 -2.82
CA VAL A 111 -17.65 -13.55 -1.69
C VAL A 111 -16.78 -13.14 -0.51
N MET A 112 -16.66 -11.83 -0.32
CA MET A 112 -15.82 -11.20 0.67
C MET A 112 -16.54 -11.11 2.02
N PRO A 113 -15.84 -11.33 3.15
CA PRO A 113 -16.41 -11.05 4.47
C PRO A 113 -16.87 -9.60 4.60
N SER A 114 -18.06 -9.39 5.15
CA SER A 114 -18.60 -8.06 5.46
C SER A 114 -17.90 -7.40 6.64
N GLY A 115 -17.17 -8.16 7.45
CA GLY A 115 -16.41 -7.67 8.60
C GLY A 115 -14.91 -7.94 8.51
N MET A 116 -14.11 -6.96 8.91
CA MET A 116 -12.69 -7.10 9.20
C MET A 116 -12.48 -7.16 10.71
N CYS A 117 -11.74 -8.15 11.21
CA CYS A 117 -11.48 -8.25 12.64
C CYS A 117 -10.42 -7.25 13.09
N ILE A 118 -10.57 -6.65 14.26
CA ILE A 118 -9.61 -5.71 14.84
C ILE A 118 -8.85 -6.41 15.96
N ASN A 119 -7.53 -6.55 15.79
CA ASN A 119 -6.67 -7.04 16.86
C ASN A 119 -6.65 -6.05 18.05
N PRO A 120 -7.02 -6.47 19.27
CA PRO A 120 -7.04 -5.60 20.45
C PRO A 120 -5.70 -4.94 20.78
N ILE A 121 -4.57 -5.63 20.54
CA ILE A 121 -3.21 -5.08 20.74
C ILE A 121 -2.98 -3.86 19.85
N HIS A 122 -3.59 -3.86 18.66
CA HIS A 122 -3.52 -2.78 17.70
C HIS A 122 -4.69 -1.80 17.85
N ASN A 123 -5.56 -1.91 18.85
CA ASN A 123 -6.74 -1.04 18.97
C ASN A 123 -6.61 0.04 20.05
N LYS A 124 -5.43 0.21 20.64
CA LYS A 124 -5.16 1.30 21.59
C LYS A 124 -5.10 2.64 20.85
N LYS A 125 -5.74 3.69 21.39
CA LYS A 125 -5.63 5.07 20.88
C LYS A 125 -4.18 5.54 21.05
N GLY A 126 -3.39 5.49 19.99
CA GLY A 126 -1.96 5.83 19.98
C GLY A 126 -1.65 6.98 19.04
N ILE A 127 -2.43 8.07 19.10
CA ILE A 127 -2.17 9.27 18.31
C ILE A 127 -0.93 9.97 18.88
N LEU A 128 0.07 10.19 18.05
CA LEU A 128 1.31 10.89 18.45
C LEU A 128 1.01 12.34 18.88
N ASP A 129 1.69 12.81 19.91
CA ASP A 129 1.76 14.23 20.28
C ASP A 129 0.44 14.90 20.74
N ARG A 130 -0.45 14.16 21.43
CA ARG A 130 -1.61 14.75 22.14
C ARG A 130 -1.16 15.22 23.53
N SER A 131 -1.25 16.52 23.80
CA SER A 131 -0.75 17.17 25.01
C SER A 131 -1.65 17.02 26.25
N ASP A 132 -2.91 16.61 26.09
CA ASP A 132 -3.88 16.61 27.21
C ASP A 132 -4.42 15.22 27.57
N ASP A 133 -4.34 14.99 28.88
CA ASP A 133 -4.87 13.93 29.72
C ASP A 133 -4.35 12.51 29.53
N LYS A 134 -4.11 11.87 30.68
CA LYS A 134 -3.67 10.48 30.90
C LYS A 134 -3.98 9.65 29.66
N ALA A 135 -2.95 8.99 29.10
CA ALA A 135 -3.16 7.90 28.15
C ALA A 135 -4.10 6.87 28.81
N THR A 136 -5.39 7.08 28.68
CA THR A 136 -6.41 6.16 29.12
C THR A 136 -6.14 4.92 28.29
N GLU A 137 -5.98 3.78 28.93
CA GLU A 137 -5.95 2.44 28.30
C GLU A 137 -7.26 2.14 27.51
N GLU A 138 -8.06 3.16 27.17
CA GLU A 138 -9.23 3.10 26.31
C GLU A 138 -8.80 2.83 24.88
N GLY A 139 -8.83 1.55 24.50
CA GLY A 139 -8.92 1.16 23.11
C GLY A 139 -10.25 1.56 22.49
N TRP A 140 -10.33 1.54 21.16
CA TRP A 140 -11.64 1.61 20.51
C TRP A 140 -12.50 0.39 20.90
N VAL A 141 -13.80 0.57 21.05
CA VAL A 141 -14.71 -0.44 21.65
C VAL A 141 -14.93 -1.67 20.75
N GLY A 142 -14.73 -1.55 19.43
CA GLY A 142 -15.03 -2.61 18.46
C GLY A 142 -13.94 -3.68 18.33
N SER A 143 -14.34 -4.95 18.37
CA SER A 143 -13.51 -6.12 17.99
C SER A 143 -13.52 -6.39 16.47
N SER A 144 -14.34 -5.68 15.71
CA SER A 144 -14.41 -5.73 14.25
C SER A 144 -14.92 -4.40 13.68
N CYS A 145 -14.76 -4.22 12.38
CA CYS A 145 -15.36 -3.11 11.63
C CYS A 145 -15.90 -3.61 10.29
N ALA A 146 -16.85 -2.88 9.71
CA ALA A 146 -17.40 -3.22 8.41
C ALA A 146 -16.31 -3.09 7.33
N MET A 147 -16.28 -4.02 6.38
CA MET A 147 -15.27 -4.08 5.32
C MET A 147 -15.32 -2.83 4.43
N ASP A 148 -16.52 -2.34 4.14
CA ASP A 148 -16.79 -1.12 3.37
C ASP A 148 -16.42 0.17 4.11
N SER A 149 -16.23 0.11 5.44
CA SER A 149 -15.66 1.23 6.22
C SER A 149 -14.13 1.37 6.06
N LEU A 150 -13.47 0.34 5.51
CA LEU A 150 -12.04 0.33 5.22
C LEU A 150 -11.77 0.42 3.72
N TYR A 151 -12.51 -0.31 2.89
CA TYR A 151 -12.25 -0.43 1.46
C TYR A 151 -13.45 -0.02 0.59
N ASP A 152 -13.16 0.58 -0.56
CA ASP A 152 -14.13 0.87 -1.61
C ASP A 152 -14.41 -0.43 -2.41
N ILE A 153 -15.48 -1.14 -2.06
CA ILE A 153 -15.85 -2.43 -2.65
C ILE A 153 -16.16 -2.30 -4.15
N ASP A 154 -16.77 -1.20 -4.55
CA ASP A 154 -17.06 -0.91 -5.96
C ASP A 154 -15.74 -0.74 -6.73
N LEU A 155 -14.78 -0.03 -6.15
CA LEU A 155 -13.47 0.15 -6.77
C LEU A 155 -12.66 -1.16 -6.89
N ILE A 156 -12.72 -2.02 -5.88
CA ILE A 156 -12.14 -3.37 -5.98
C ILE A 156 -12.82 -4.14 -7.13
N SER A 157 -14.15 -3.98 -7.25
CA SER A 157 -15.00 -4.65 -8.23
C SER A 157 -14.74 -4.27 -9.69
N GLU A 158 -14.04 -3.15 -9.93
CA GLU A 158 -13.55 -2.79 -11.27
C GLU A 158 -12.51 -3.79 -11.79
N LYS A 159 -11.76 -4.47 -10.89
CA LYS A 159 -10.74 -5.45 -11.27
C LYS A 159 -11.13 -6.89 -10.94
N ILE A 160 -11.75 -7.12 -9.78
CA ILE A 160 -12.18 -8.46 -9.34
C ILE A 160 -13.62 -8.33 -8.87
N PRO A 161 -14.63 -8.94 -9.51
CA PRO A 161 -16.01 -8.86 -9.02
C PRO A 161 -16.10 -9.34 -7.57
N VAL A 162 -16.65 -8.51 -6.70
CA VAL A 162 -16.82 -8.78 -5.27
C VAL A 162 -18.28 -8.57 -4.87
N ILE A 163 -18.77 -9.45 -4.00
CA ILE A 163 -19.95 -9.20 -3.17
C ILE A 163 -19.61 -9.45 -1.71
N LEU A 164 -20.35 -8.82 -0.79
CA LEU A 164 -20.23 -9.11 0.64
C LEU A 164 -21.07 -10.33 1.02
N ASP A 165 -20.63 -11.08 2.02
CA ASP A 165 -21.29 -12.28 2.55
C ASP A 165 -22.55 -12.00 3.39
N ASP A 166 -22.93 -10.73 3.58
CA ASP A 166 -24.21 -10.29 4.14
C ASP A 166 -25.13 -9.66 3.08
N SER A 167 -24.74 -9.69 1.81
CA SER A 167 -25.52 -9.12 0.72
C SER A 167 -26.74 -9.97 0.37
N LYS A 168 -27.83 -9.31 -0.06
CA LYS A 168 -29.01 -9.99 -0.63
C LYS A 168 -28.65 -10.94 -1.79
N THR A 169 -27.67 -10.55 -2.60
CA THR A 169 -27.13 -11.38 -3.69
C THR A 169 -26.57 -12.68 -3.16
N TRP A 170 -25.76 -12.64 -2.10
CA TRP A 170 -25.18 -13.85 -1.53
C TRP A 170 -26.25 -14.78 -0.94
N HIS A 171 -27.25 -14.24 -0.25
CA HIS A 171 -28.38 -15.03 0.23
C HIS A 171 -29.12 -15.76 -0.90
N LEU A 172 -29.34 -15.09 -2.03
CA LEU A 172 -29.95 -15.70 -3.21
C LEU A 172 -29.07 -16.80 -3.81
N VAL A 173 -27.76 -16.56 -3.95
CA VAL A 173 -26.78 -17.53 -4.45
C VAL A 173 -26.73 -18.77 -3.57
N LEU A 174 -26.68 -18.60 -2.24
CA LEU A 174 -26.73 -19.72 -1.30
C LEU A 174 -28.03 -20.53 -1.44
N SER A 175 -29.18 -19.86 -1.46
CA SER A 175 -30.48 -20.55 -1.64
C SER A 175 -30.57 -21.31 -2.97
N THR A 176 -29.96 -20.77 -4.03
CA THR A 176 -29.89 -21.40 -5.36
C THR A 176 -28.97 -22.61 -5.33
N SER A 177 -27.81 -22.50 -4.67
CA SER A 177 -26.86 -23.61 -4.54
C SER A 177 -27.49 -24.83 -3.86
N MET A 178 -28.29 -24.63 -2.81
CA MET A 178 -29.04 -25.70 -2.13
C MET A 178 -30.02 -26.42 -3.07
N LYS A 179 -30.66 -25.70 -4.00
CA LYS A 179 -31.56 -26.28 -5.00
C LYS A 179 -30.82 -27.06 -6.10
N LEU A 180 -29.57 -26.71 -6.38
CA LEU A 180 -28.74 -27.34 -7.42
C LEU A 180 -28.03 -28.63 -6.97
N GLY A 181 -28.14 -29.00 -5.68
CA GLY A 181 -27.52 -30.22 -5.14
C GLY A 181 -26.01 -30.29 -5.41
N GLY A 182 -25.54 -31.41 -5.97
CA GLY A 182 -24.12 -31.64 -6.26
C GLY A 182 -23.47 -30.67 -7.27
N ARG A 183 -24.26 -29.84 -7.98
CA ARG A 183 -23.75 -28.76 -8.84
C ARG A 183 -23.72 -27.38 -8.16
N GLY A 184 -24.34 -27.26 -7.00
CA GLY A 184 -24.51 -25.99 -6.29
C GLY A 184 -23.26 -25.56 -5.52
N ILE A 185 -22.64 -26.46 -4.78
CA ILE A 185 -21.50 -26.14 -3.93
C ILE A 185 -20.57 -27.34 -3.78
N ALA A 186 -19.26 -27.10 -3.80
CA ALA A 186 -18.28 -28.07 -3.32
C ALA A 186 -17.37 -27.46 -2.26
N HIS A 187 -17.20 -28.20 -1.16
CA HIS A 187 -16.20 -27.93 -0.15
C HIS A 187 -14.87 -28.52 -0.63
N VAL A 188 -13.86 -27.67 -0.85
CA VAL A 188 -12.57 -28.10 -1.40
C VAL A 188 -11.49 -28.04 -0.32
N TYR A 189 -10.92 -29.20 0.00
CA TYR A 189 -9.83 -29.37 0.97
C TYR A 189 -8.59 -29.91 0.26
N GLY A 190 -7.42 -29.31 0.48
CA GLY A 190 -6.16 -29.77 -0.10
C GLY A 190 -6.07 -29.69 -1.63
N VAL A 191 -6.99 -28.97 -2.28
CA VAL A 191 -7.02 -28.81 -3.74
C VAL A 191 -6.25 -27.55 -4.13
N THR A 192 -5.29 -27.66 -5.04
CA THR A 192 -4.53 -26.48 -5.52
C THR A 192 -5.41 -25.60 -6.40
N ARG A 193 -5.10 -24.29 -6.47
CA ARG A 193 -5.84 -23.35 -7.34
C ARG A 193 -5.86 -23.79 -8.81
N HIS A 194 -4.83 -24.48 -9.30
CA HIS A 194 -4.77 -24.98 -10.68
C HIS A 194 -5.73 -26.15 -10.90
N ARG A 195 -5.89 -27.03 -9.91
CA ARG A 195 -6.87 -28.12 -10.02
C ARG A 195 -8.32 -27.62 -10.01
N LEU A 196 -8.58 -26.46 -9.41
CA LEU A 196 -9.91 -25.84 -9.43
C LEU A 196 -10.36 -25.35 -10.82
N THR A 197 -9.47 -25.29 -11.82
CA THR A 197 -9.85 -24.99 -13.21
C THR A 197 -10.34 -26.21 -13.97
N GLU A 198 -10.21 -27.42 -13.40
CA GLU A 198 -10.72 -28.66 -13.99
C GLU A 198 -12.27 -28.62 -14.14
N SER A 199 -12.82 -29.36 -15.11
CA SER A 199 -14.23 -29.27 -15.52
C SER A 199 -15.23 -29.58 -14.39
N HIS A 200 -14.86 -30.43 -13.43
CA HIS A 200 -15.72 -30.79 -12.31
C HIS A 200 -15.87 -29.67 -11.27
N TYR A 201 -14.85 -28.84 -11.05
CA TYR A 201 -14.94 -27.67 -10.16
C TYR A 201 -15.38 -26.42 -10.89
N SER A 202 -14.87 -26.19 -12.11
CA SER A 202 -15.14 -24.98 -12.88
C SER A 202 -16.63 -24.81 -13.21
N ASN A 203 -17.42 -25.89 -13.27
CA ASN A 203 -18.86 -25.84 -13.52
C ASN A 203 -19.74 -25.60 -12.28
N LEU A 204 -19.18 -25.64 -11.08
CA LEU A 204 -19.93 -25.42 -9.85
C LEU A 204 -20.31 -23.96 -9.68
N LEU A 205 -21.52 -23.72 -9.15
CA LEU A 205 -21.95 -22.36 -8.77
C LEU A 205 -21.04 -21.80 -7.68
N ILE A 206 -20.76 -22.56 -6.61
CA ILE A 206 -19.93 -22.13 -5.48
C ILE A 206 -18.73 -23.08 -5.30
N ILE A 207 -17.52 -22.52 -5.31
CA ILE A 207 -16.35 -23.17 -4.72
C ILE A 207 -16.20 -22.66 -3.29
N ASN A 208 -16.29 -23.59 -2.32
CA ASN A 208 -16.17 -23.28 -0.91
C ASN A 208 -14.81 -23.73 -0.36
N ARG A 209 -13.97 -22.76 -0.02
CA ARG A 209 -12.61 -22.92 0.52
C ARG A 209 -12.55 -23.03 2.05
N THR A 210 -13.68 -23.00 2.75
CA THR A 210 -13.72 -23.00 4.23
C THR A 210 -13.18 -24.28 4.87
N ALA A 211 -13.02 -25.35 4.10
CA ALA A 211 -12.46 -26.60 4.60
C ALA A 211 -10.94 -26.56 4.77
N SER A 212 -10.22 -25.61 4.14
CA SER A 212 -8.75 -25.51 4.24
C SER A 212 -8.30 -25.45 5.72
N PRO A 213 -7.17 -26.05 6.13
CA PRO A 213 -6.66 -25.90 7.48
C PRO A 213 -5.73 -24.68 7.61
N LEU A 214 -5.44 -24.00 6.50
CA LEU A 214 -4.42 -22.98 6.38
C LEU A 214 -5.05 -21.60 6.25
N ALA A 215 -4.43 -20.62 6.91
CA ALA A 215 -4.77 -19.22 6.71
C ALA A 215 -4.64 -18.88 5.22
N TRP A 216 -5.58 -18.06 4.75
CA TRP A 216 -5.75 -17.73 3.35
C TRP A 216 -4.45 -17.38 2.65
N PHE A 217 -3.66 -16.51 3.25
CA PHE A 217 -2.38 -16.04 2.73
C PHE A 217 -1.33 -17.15 2.48
N VAL A 218 -1.50 -18.34 3.06
CA VAL A 218 -0.64 -19.53 2.93
C VAL A 218 -1.02 -20.36 1.71
N GLU A 219 -2.30 -20.41 1.32
CA GLU A 219 -2.78 -21.20 0.18
C GLU A 219 -2.31 -20.63 -1.16
N CYS A 220 -2.28 -19.30 -1.33
CA CYS A 220 -1.73 -18.69 -2.55
C CYS A 220 -0.20 -18.64 -2.58
N LYS A 221 0.50 -19.29 -1.64
CA LYS A 221 1.87 -18.94 -1.28
C LYS A 221 2.93 -19.81 -1.95
N ASP A 222 3.18 -19.57 -3.24
CA ASP A 222 4.54 -19.67 -3.77
C ASP A 222 5.22 -18.29 -3.73
N ARG A 223 5.42 -17.75 -2.50
CA ARG A 223 6.01 -16.41 -2.30
C ARG A 223 7.50 -16.32 -2.58
N GLY A 224 8.17 -17.43 -2.88
CA GLY A 224 9.55 -17.39 -3.39
C GLY A 224 9.58 -16.79 -4.79
N ASN A 225 8.54 -17.07 -5.59
CA ASN A 225 8.44 -16.61 -6.95
C ASN A 225 7.54 -15.37 -7.07
N ARG A 226 8.14 -14.17 -6.99
CA ARG A 226 7.42 -12.88 -7.15
C ARG A 226 6.68 -12.76 -8.48
N SER A 227 7.04 -13.52 -9.52
CA SER A 227 6.33 -13.51 -10.81
C SER A 227 4.94 -14.16 -10.76
N SER A 228 4.62 -14.89 -9.68
CA SER A 228 3.31 -15.55 -9.50
C SER A 228 2.24 -14.64 -8.87
N VAL A 229 2.61 -13.41 -8.49
CA VAL A 229 1.74 -12.41 -7.87
C VAL A 229 0.91 -11.70 -8.94
N MET A 230 -0.42 -11.77 -8.84
CA MET A 230 -1.33 -11.17 -9.83
C MET A 230 -1.76 -9.76 -9.43
N LEU A 231 -1.82 -9.48 -8.12
CA LEU A 231 -2.17 -8.17 -7.58
C LEU A 231 -0.97 -7.55 -6.87
N PRO A 232 -0.57 -6.30 -7.22
CA PRO A 232 0.53 -5.66 -6.53
C PRO A 232 0.20 -5.47 -5.06
N TYR A 233 1.23 -5.43 -4.20
CA TYR A 233 1.03 -5.17 -2.77
C TYR A 233 0.39 -3.81 -2.48
N SER A 234 0.50 -2.85 -3.42
CA SER A 234 -0.16 -1.55 -3.39
C SER A 234 -1.64 -1.59 -3.80
N PHE A 235 -2.17 -2.74 -4.24
CA PHE A 235 -3.57 -2.87 -4.65
C PHE A 235 -4.56 -2.45 -3.54
N LEU A 236 -4.70 -3.25 -2.47
CA LEU A 236 -5.61 -2.93 -1.35
C LEU A 236 -5.39 -1.54 -0.74
N PRO A 237 -4.15 -1.06 -0.54
CA PRO A 237 -3.88 0.31 -0.07
C PRO A 237 -4.52 1.41 -0.94
N ASN A 238 -4.55 1.21 -2.25
CA ASN A 238 -5.17 2.14 -3.20
C ASN A 238 -6.70 1.99 -3.27
N MET A 239 -7.25 0.94 -2.65
CA MET A 239 -8.68 0.64 -2.62
C MET A 239 -9.34 1.12 -1.32
N ALA A 240 -8.73 2.05 -0.59
CA ALA A 240 -9.29 2.59 0.64
C ALA A 240 -10.68 3.25 0.40
N ALA A 241 -11.54 3.17 1.41
CA ALA A 241 -12.88 3.74 1.36
C ALA A 241 -12.86 5.24 1.00
N PRO A 242 -13.87 5.76 0.27
CA PRO A 242 -13.88 7.14 -0.22
C PRO A 242 -13.67 8.18 0.88
N ILE A 243 -14.27 7.96 2.05
CA ILE A 243 -14.14 8.88 3.19
C ILE A 243 -12.69 9.00 3.70
N LEU A 244 -11.94 7.88 3.72
CA LEU A 244 -10.54 7.84 4.15
C LEU A 244 -9.64 8.51 3.10
N ARG A 245 -9.89 8.27 1.81
CA ARG A 245 -9.17 8.96 0.72
C ARG A 245 -9.41 10.46 0.74
N ASN A 246 -10.66 10.90 0.86
CA ASN A 246 -11.01 12.31 0.91
C ASN A 246 -10.35 13.03 2.10
N ALA A 247 -10.27 12.36 3.25
CA ALA A 247 -9.56 12.89 4.41
C ALA A 247 -8.06 13.00 4.18
N ALA A 248 -7.45 11.96 3.60
CA ALA A 248 -6.04 12.01 3.23
C ALA A 248 -5.76 13.14 2.23
N GLU A 249 -6.60 13.36 1.21
CA GLU A 249 -6.44 14.49 0.27
C GLU A 249 -6.51 15.85 0.98
N LYS A 250 -7.43 16.03 1.93
CA LYS A 250 -7.51 17.26 2.73
C LYS A 250 -6.24 17.50 3.54
N ILE A 251 -5.71 16.46 4.19
CA ILE A 251 -4.47 16.54 4.97
C ILE A 251 -3.29 16.88 4.04
N LYS A 252 -3.19 16.21 2.89
CA LYS A 252 -2.15 16.49 1.89
C LYS A 252 -2.20 17.92 1.37
N ALA A 253 -3.40 18.46 1.12
CA ALA A 253 -3.59 19.84 0.72
C ALA A 253 -3.13 20.83 1.80
N GLN A 254 -3.39 20.53 3.08
CA GLN A 254 -2.90 21.35 4.20
C GLN A 254 -1.38 21.24 4.40
N LEU A 255 -0.78 20.08 4.13
CA LEU A 255 0.67 19.86 4.20
C LEU A 255 1.43 20.56 3.06
N GLY A 256 0.82 20.70 1.87
CA GLY A 256 1.47 21.29 0.69
C GLY A 256 2.53 20.37 0.07
N ASP A 257 3.74 20.87 -0.17
CA ASP A 257 4.90 20.06 -0.56
C ASP A 257 5.63 19.55 0.70
N TYR A 258 5.64 18.23 0.89
CA TYR A 258 6.17 17.59 2.10
C TYR A 258 6.87 16.26 1.79
N ASP A 259 7.67 15.81 2.74
CA ASP A 259 8.25 14.48 2.78
C ASP A 259 7.72 13.72 3.99
N ALA A 260 7.91 12.40 4.01
CA ALA A 260 7.40 11.58 5.09
C ALA A 260 8.42 10.54 5.58
N ILE A 261 8.31 10.21 6.86
CA ILE A 261 8.97 9.06 7.47
C ILE A 261 7.94 8.19 8.19
N HIS A 262 8.09 6.87 8.09
CA HIS A 262 7.39 5.91 8.92
C HIS A 262 8.38 5.24 9.88
N VAL A 263 8.17 5.38 11.18
CA VAL A 263 9.07 4.88 12.23
C VAL A 263 8.37 3.82 13.08
N ARG A 264 8.77 2.56 12.93
CA ARG A 264 8.17 1.40 13.60
C ARG A 264 9.07 0.90 14.72
N ARG A 265 8.81 1.34 15.96
CA ARG A 265 9.59 1.00 17.16
C ARG A 265 8.85 0.01 18.06
N GLY A 266 7.77 0.43 18.73
CA GLY A 266 7.05 -0.31 19.79
C GLY A 266 7.23 -1.84 19.84
N ASP A 267 6.40 -2.63 19.15
CA ASP A 267 6.51 -4.12 19.22
C ASP A 267 7.76 -4.73 18.56
N LYS A 268 8.62 -3.93 17.91
CA LYS A 268 9.84 -4.36 17.23
C LYS A 268 11.06 -4.23 18.13
N LEU A 269 11.05 -3.34 19.10
CA LEU A 269 12.08 -3.20 20.14
C LEU A 269 11.89 -4.22 21.27
N LYS A 270 11.68 -5.50 20.91
CA LYS A 270 11.57 -6.58 21.89
C LYS A 270 12.95 -7.08 22.29
N THR A 271 13.20 -7.06 23.60
CA THR A 271 14.42 -7.59 24.20
C THR A 271 14.12 -8.88 24.97
N ARG A 272 15.06 -9.83 24.93
CA ARG A 272 15.07 -11.01 25.81
C ARG A 272 16.48 -11.24 26.34
N LYS A 273 16.60 -11.92 27.49
CA LYS A 273 17.90 -12.40 27.97
C LYS A 273 18.14 -13.83 27.50
N ASP A 274 19.35 -14.13 27.07
CA ASP A 274 19.76 -15.51 26.80
C ASP A 274 20.14 -16.25 28.10
N ARG A 275 20.57 -17.52 27.97
CA ARG A 275 20.95 -18.37 29.12
C ARG A 275 22.12 -17.81 29.95
N PHE A 276 22.85 -16.83 29.45
CA PHE A 276 23.96 -16.17 30.12
C PHE A 276 23.58 -14.78 30.65
N GLY A 277 22.30 -14.40 30.55
CA GLY A 277 21.81 -13.10 31.00
C GLY A 277 22.06 -11.96 30.01
N VAL A 278 22.62 -12.24 28.82
CA VAL A 278 22.94 -11.21 27.81
C VAL A 278 21.66 -10.80 27.08
N GLU A 279 21.46 -9.50 26.93
CA GLU A 279 20.33 -8.95 26.17
C GLU A 279 20.45 -9.24 24.68
N ARG A 280 19.33 -9.66 24.09
CA ARG A 280 19.20 -9.96 22.67
C ARG A 280 17.98 -9.28 22.08
N ILE A 281 18.10 -8.80 20.86
CA ILE A 281 17.00 -8.20 20.08
C ILE A 281 16.93 -8.81 18.67
N GLN A 282 15.76 -8.75 18.04
CA GLN A 282 15.56 -9.29 16.68
C GLN A 282 16.09 -8.36 15.58
N PHE A 283 16.23 -7.08 15.88
CA PHE A 283 16.65 -6.04 14.95
C PHE A 283 17.79 -5.28 15.64
N PRO A 284 19.05 -5.76 15.49
CA PRO A 284 20.19 -5.27 16.27
C PRO A 284 20.44 -3.77 16.15
N HIS A 285 20.08 -3.15 15.03
CA HIS A 285 20.34 -1.72 14.76
C HIS A 285 19.10 -0.84 14.92
N LEU A 286 17.90 -1.43 14.98
CA LEU A 286 16.64 -0.68 14.92
C LEU A 286 16.53 0.45 15.94
N ASP A 287 16.88 0.21 17.21
CA ASP A 287 16.78 1.25 18.23
C ASP A 287 17.66 2.45 17.89
N ARG A 288 18.95 2.18 17.60
CA ARG A 288 19.94 3.18 17.21
C ARG A 288 19.49 3.95 15.97
N ASP A 289 19.20 3.25 14.88
CA ASP A 289 18.92 3.84 13.57
C ASP A 289 17.64 4.70 13.55
N THR A 290 16.72 4.45 14.48
CA THR A 290 15.46 5.20 14.58
C THR A 290 15.44 6.24 15.69
N ARG A 291 16.58 6.54 16.32
CA ARG A 291 16.72 7.71 17.19
C ARG A 291 16.86 8.99 16.35
N PRO A 292 16.39 10.15 16.85
CA PRO A 292 16.35 11.39 16.07
C PRO A 292 17.68 11.77 15.43
N GLU A 293 18.79 11.66 16.14
CA GLU A 293 20.13 12.01 15.66
C GLU A 293 20.61 11.12 14.50
N PHE A 294 20.20 9.85 14.45
CA PHE A 294 20.50 8.93 13.36
C PHE A 294 19.54 9.13 12.19
N ILE A 295 18.26 9.38 12.48
CA ILE A 295 17.27 9.75 11.46
C ILE A 295 17.74 10.99 10.70
N LEU A 296 18.17 12.05 11.41
CA LEU A 296 18.69 13.28 10.80
C LEU A 296 19.79 12.99 9.77
N ARG A 297 20.82 12.23 10.16
CA ARG A 297 21.95 11.84 9.28
C ARG A 297 21.52 10.99 8.09
N ARG A 298 20.51 10.13 8.27
CA ARG A 298 20.01 9.27 7.19
C ARG A 298 19.22 10.05 6.16
N ILE A 299 18.28 10.89 6.61
CA ILE A 299 17.33 11.54 5.70
C ILE A 299 17.86 12.81 5.05
N GLU A 300 18.82 13.52 5.65
CA GLU A 300 19.40 14.77 5.10
C GLU A 300 20.03 14.56 3.71
N LYS A 301 20.45 13.33 3.40
CA LYS A 301 21.00 12.96 2.08
C LYS A 301 19.97 13.07 0.94
N LYS A 302 18.68 13.07 1.27
CA LYS A 302 17.57 13.04 0.31
C LYS A 302 16.55 14.15 0.53
N ILE A 303 16.38 14.60 1.78
CA ILE A 303 15.41 15.62 2.16
C ILE A 303 16.18 16.89 2.59
N PRO A 304 16.10 17.97 1.80
CA PRO A 304 16.68 19.26 2.17
C PRO A 304 16.14 19.83 3.49
N HIS A 305 16.97 20.59 4.19
CA HIS A 305 16.57 21.29 5.41
C HIS A 305 15.43 22.30 5.15
N GLY A 306 14.65 22.60 6.17
CA GLY A 306 13.52 23.54 6.16
C GLY A 306 12.22 22.97 5.60
N ARG A 307 12.24 21.74 5.07
CA ARG A 307 11.07 21.06 4.50
C ARG A 307 10.12 20.54 5.58
N THR A 308 8.85 20.39 5.21
CA THR A 308 7.82 19.75 6.04
C THR A 308 8.04 18.24 6.05
N LEU A 309 8.11 17.65 7.25
CA LEU A 309 8.31 16.23 7.46
C LEU A 309 7.12 15.65 8.22
N PHE A 310 6.27 14.90 7.51
CA PHE A 310 5.17 14.15 8.12
C PHE A 310 5.70 12.86 8.77
N ILE A 311 5.36 12.64 10.03
CA ILE A 311 5.87 11.51 10.83
C ILE A 311 4.72 10.58 11.21
N GLY A 312 4.73 9.37 10.64
CA GLY A 312 3.93 8.24 11.12
C GLY A 312 4.75 7.34 12.04
N SER A 313 4.31 7.10 13.27
CA SER A 313 5.04 6.24 14.20
C SER A 313 4.14 5.60 15.24
N ASN A 314 4.62 4.49 15.80
CA ASN A 314 4.03 3.85 16.97
C ASN A 314 4.91 4.00 18.24
N GLU A 315 5.89 4.91 18.20
CA GLU A 315 6.64 5.35 19.38
C GLU A 315 5.68 6.06 20.35
N ARG A 316 5.80 5.78 21.65
CA ARG A 316 4.87 6.29 22.67
C ARG A 316 5.45 7.40 23.51
N THR A 317 6.76 7.58 23.47
CA THR A 317 7.46 8.61 24.23
C THR A 317 7.07 10.00 23.67
N PRO A 318 6.38 10.86 24.45
CA PRO A 318 6.01 12.19 24.00
C PRO A 318 7.25 13.00 23.60
N GLY A 319 7.15 13.77 22.51
CA GLY A 319 8.26 14.58 22.04
C GLY A 319 9.49 13.81 21.55
N PHE A 320 9.43 12.48 21.38
CA PHE A 320 10.58 11.68 20.94
C PHE A 320 11.24 12.21 19.65
N PHE A 321 10.42 12.67 18.70
CA PHE A 321 10.90 13.21 17.43
C PHE A 321 11.17 14.73 17.45
N SER A 322 10.96 15.42 18.57
CA SER A 322 11.19 16.86 18.67
C SER A 322 12.60 17.31 18.27
N PRO A 323 13.70 16.54 18.45
CA PRO A 323 15.01 16.98 17.99
C PRO A 323 15.11 17.11 16.46
N LEU A 324 14.21 16.49 15.69
CA LEU A 324 14.17 16.67 14.23
C LEU A 324 13.77 18.11 13.83
N ALA A 325 13.13 18.86 14.73
CA ALA A 325 12.68 20.24 14.51
C ALA A 325 13.83 21.22 14.26
N VAL A 326 15.06 20.85 14.63
CA VAL A 326 16.26 21.66 14.34
C VAL A 326 16.51 21.82 12.83
N ARG A 327 15.97 20.92 11.99
CA ARG A 327 16.15 20.95 10.53
C ARG A 327 14.85 20.87 9.74
N TYR A 328 13.74 20.42 10.32
CA TYR A 328 12.50 20.15 9.59
C TYR A 328 11.29 20.74 10.30
N LYS A 329 10.26 21.10 9.53
CA LYS A 329 8.95 21.46 10.08
C LYS A 329 8.16 20.17 10.31
N LEU A 330 7.99 19.78 11.57
CA LEU A 330 7.38 18.49 11.90
C LEU A 330 5.87 18.56 11.77
N ALA A 331 5.28 17.53 11.16
CA ALA A 331 3.84 17.35 11.09
C ALA A 331 3.46 15.93 11.54
N TYR A 332 2.40 15.83 12.32
CA TYR A 332 1.85 14.60 12.86
C TYR A 332 0.37 14.50 12.55
N SER A 333 -0.18 13.29 12.63
CA SER A 333 -1.62 13.05 12.52
C SER A 333 -2.42 13.93 13.50
N SER A 334 -1.96 14.10 14.74
CA SER A 334 -2.64 14.96 15.74
C SER A 334 -2.87 16.40 15.30
N ASN A 335 -2.04 16.95 14.39
CA ASN A 335 -2.22 18.30 13.86
C ASN A 335 -3.48 18.44 12.96
N PHE A 336 -4.12 17.32 12.60
CA PHE A 336 -5.25 17.25 11.67
C PHE A 336 -6.51 16.66 12.31
N SER A 337 -6.69 16.81 13.62
CA SER A 337 -7.81 16.27 14.39
C SER A 337 -9.18 16.69 13.82
N GLU A 338 -9.34 17.93 13.36
CA GLU A 338 -10.58 18.41 12.75
C GLU A 338 -11.02 17.59 11.53
N VAL A 339 -10.06 17.04 10.77
CA VAL A 339 -10.33 16.19 9.61
C VAL A 339 -10.53 14.73 10.03
N MET A 340 -9.78 14.26 11.01
CA MET A 340 -9.72 12.85 11.39
C MET A 340 -10.73 12.40 12.44
N ASP A 341 -10.94 13.17 13.51
CA ASP A 341 -11.80 12.80 14.62
C ASP A 341 -13.25 12.44 14.19
N PRO A 342 -13.86 13.11 13.19
CA PRO A 342 -15.19 12.74 12.72
C PRO A 342 -15.26 11.34 12.09
N ILE A 343 -14.17 10.87 11.46
CA ILE A 343 -14.18 9.69 10.59
C ILE A 343 -13.45 8.47 11.17
N ILE A 344 -12.46 8.69 12.04
CA ILE A 344 -11.67 7.61 12.63
C ILE A 344 -12.45 6.99 13.79
N LYS A 345 -12.80 5.70 13.66
CA LYS A 345 -13.52 4.91 14.67
C LYS A 345 -12.71 3.73 15.19
N ASN A 346 -11.55 3.44 14.58
CA ASN A 346 -10.63 2.42 15.01
C ASN A 346 -9.22 2.67 14.45
N ASN A 347 -8.24 1.93 14.96
CA ASN A 347 -6.84 2.12 14.56
C ASN A 347 -6.55 1.67 13.11
N TYR A 348 -7.38 0.84 12.50
CA TYR A 348 -7.18 0.43 11.10
C TYR A 348 -7.49 1.59 10.17
N GLN A 349 -8.57 2.33 10.43
CA GLN A 349 -8.89 3.55 9.70
C GLN A 349 -7.79 4.61 9.88
N LEU A 350 -7.28 4.79 11.11
CA LEU A 350 -6.17 5.72 11.37
C LEU A 350 -4.95 5.34 10.52
N PHE A 351 -4.53 4.08 10.60
CA PHE A 351 -3.40 3.56 9.84
C PHE A 351 -3.60 3.72 8.33
N MET A 352 -4.82 3.52 7.82
CA MET A 352 -5.11 3.69 6.39
C MET A 352 -4.99 5.14 5.94
N VAL A 353 -5.49 6.11 6.73
CA VAL A 353 -5.34 7.54 6.42
C VAL A 353 -3.87 7.95 6.47
N GLU A 354 -3.14 7.60 7.53
CA GLU A 354 -1.71 7.88 7.64
C GLU A 354 -0.92 7.31 6.46
N ARG A 355 -1.24 6.08 6.05
CA ARG A 355 -0.63 5.44 4.89
C ARG A 355 -0.90 6.21 3.60
N LEU A 356 -2.14 6.65 3.36
CA LEU A 356 -2.50 7.43 2.18
C LEU A 356 -1.80 8.80 2.16
N VAL A 357 -1.67 9.44 3.32
CA VAL A 357 -0.89 10.69 3.47
C VAL A 357 0.59 10.42 3.15
N MET A 358 1.21 9.39 3.72
CA MET A 358 2.61 9.07 3.41
C MET A 358 2.83 8.72 1.92
N MET A 359 1.86 8.09 1.26
CA MET A 359 1.93 7.77 -0.17
C MET A 359 1.89 9.01 -1.08
N GLY A 360 1.40 10.15 -0.59
CA GLY A 360 1.44 11.42 -1.32
C GLY A 360 2.73 12.22 -1.16
N ALA A 361 3.64 11.79 -0.27
CA ALA A 361 4.88 12.51 0.02
C ALA A 361 5.85 12.47 -1.17
N LYS A 362 6.63 13.55 -1.33
CA LYS A 362 7.67 13.64 -2.38
C LYS A 362 8.76 12.60 -2.18
N THR A 363 9.26 12.48 -0.96
CA THR A 363 10.21 11.46 -0.52
C THR A 363 9.63 10.75 0.69
N PHE A 364 9.67 9.41 0.68
CA PHE A 364 9.13 8.59 1.77
C PHE A 364 10.14 7.57 2.26
N PHE A 365 10.55 7.69 3.52
CA PHE A 365 11.39 6.71 4.21
C PHE A 365 10.53 5.76 5.05
N LYS A 366 10.73 4.46 4.84
CA LYS A 366 10.15 3.41 5.68
C LYS A 366 11.12 3.01 6.78
N THR A 367 10.62 2.38 7.83
CA THR A 367 11.51 1.82 8.86
C THR A 367 12.40 0.72 8.27
N PHE A 368 11.76 -0.28 7.65
CA PHE A 368 12.42 -1.45 7.07
C PHE A 368 12.26 -1.49 5.55
N LYS A 369 13.22 -2.13 4.88
CA LYS A 369 13.15 -2.41 3.44
C LYS A 369 12.03 -3.41 3.12
N GLU A 370 11.18 -3.07 2.15
CA GLU A 370 10.12 -3.95 1.65
C GLU A 370 10.33 -4.26 0.15
N TYR A 371 10.77 -3.26 -0.61
CA TYR A 371 11.17 -3.34 -2.02
C TYR A 371 12.58 -2.80 -2.24
N GLU A 372 13.18 -3.14 -3.38
CA GLU A 372 14.54 -2.70 -3.71
C GLU A 372 14.70 -1.18 -3.77
N THR A 373 13.64 -0.48 -4.18
CA THR A 373 13.63 0.98 -4.34
C THR A 373 13.24 1.74 -3.08
N ASP A 374 12.94 1.04 -1.97
CA ASP A 374 12.54 1.70 -0.73
C ASP A 374 13.70 2.47 -0.12
N LEU A 375 13.44 3.71 0.31
CA LEU A 375 14.31 4.42 1.24
C LEU A 375 14.03 3.95 2.66
N THR A 376 15.07 3.63 3.43
CA THR A 376 14.92 3.00 4.75
C THR A 376 15.66 3.75 5.85
N LEU A 377 15.13 3.65 7.07
CA LEU A 377 15.77 4.20 8.27
C LEU A 377 16.81 3.23 8.83
N THR A 378 16.48 1.93 8.89
CA THR A 378 17.43 0.89 9.29
C THR A 378 17.81 -0.05 8.14
N ASP A 379 19.00 -0.64 8.25
CA ASP A 379 19.48 -1.69 7.34
C ASP A 379 19.04 -3.09 7.79
N ASP A 380 18.42 -3.21 8.98
CA ASP A 380 17.89 -4.48 9.46
C ASP A 380 16.80 -5.03 8.50
N PRO A 381 16.80 -6.34 8.23
CA PRO A 381 15.78 -6.95 7.38
C PRO A 381 14.43 -6.95 8.11
N LYS A 382 13.34 -6.60 7.39
CA LYS A 382 11.97 -6.57 7.94
C LYS A 382 11.54 -7.88 8.63
N LYS A 383 12.07 -9.01 8.17
CA LYS A 383 11.81 -10.35 8.71
C LYS A 383 13.14 -10.94 9.20
N ASN A 384 13.35 -10.88 10.51
CA ASN A 384 14.43 -11.59 11.18
C ASN A 384 13.84 -12.56 12.21
N LYS A 385 14.46 -13.74 12.34
CA LYS A 385 14.17 -14.71 13.41
C LYS A 385 15.34 -14.86 14.38
N ASN A 386 16.51 -14.37 14.00
CA ASN A 386 17.71 -14.42 14.81
C ASN A 386 17.62 -13.36 15.91
N TRP A 387 18.24 -13.67 17.04
CA TRP A 387 18.29 -12.80 18.20
C TRP A 387 19.74 -12.46 18.47
N GLU A 388 20.07 -11.20 18.28
CA GLU A 388 21.43 -10.70 18.15
C GLU A 388 21.72 -9.69 19.26
N ILE A 389 23.00 -9.37 19.46
CA ILE A 389 23.40 -8.36 20.44
C ILE A 389 22.99 -6.99 19.89
N PRO A 390 22.32 -6.13 20.68
CA PRO A 390 22.01 -4.78 20.26
C PRO A 390 23.26 -3.97 19.89
N VAL A 391 23.15 -3.15 18.84
CA VAL A 391 24.20 -2.25 18.38
C VAL A 391 23.76 -0.81 18.63
N TYR A 392 24.46 -0.12 19.52
CA TYR A 392 24.11 1.25 19.95
C TYR A 392 25.03 2.33 19.38
N THR A 393 26.21 1.96 18.89
CA THR A 393 27.19 2.88 18.31
C THR A 393 27.11 2.85 16.79
N MET A 394 27.52 3.94 16.12
CA MET A 394 27.95 3.84 14.73
C MET A 394 29.14 2.89 14.73
N GLU A 395 29.08 1.77 14.02
CA GLU A 395 30.31 1.09 13.64
C GLU A 395 30.90 1.90 12.48
N ASP A 396 31.68 2.94 12.78
CA ASP A 396 32.50 3.66 11.79
C ASP A 396 33.78 4.17 12.46
N GLU A 397 34.92 4.12 11.75
CA GLU A 397 36.24 4.72 12.08
C GLU A 397 37.21 4.00 13.04
N ARG A 398 37.41 2.67 12.94
CA ARG A 398 38.57 2.02 13.60
C ARG A 398 39.39 1.05 12.76
N LYS A 399 39.36 1.19 11.43
CA LYS A 399 40.17 0.34 10.52
C LYS A 399 40.94 1.07 9.42
N GLU A 400 40.89 2.40 9.30
CA GLU A 400 41.71 3.12 8.29
C GLU A 400 42.55 4.28 8.87
N SER A 401 42.62 4.45 10.19
CA SER A 401 43.62 5.33 10.83
C SER A 401 44.76 4.59 11.52
N VAL A 402 44.82 3.26 11.38
CA VAL A 402 45.93 2.40 11.81
C VAL A 402 46.06 1.23 10.83
N SER A 403 46.45 1.51 9.59
CA SER A 403 47.15 0.56 8.71
C SER A 403 47.85 1.31 7.59
#